data_AF-A0A6J4MGK9-F1
#
_entry.id   AF-A0A6J4MGK9-F1
#
_cell.length_a   1.000
_cell.length_b   1.000
_cell.length_c   1.000
_cell.angle_alpha   90.00
_cell.angle_beta   90.00
_cell.angle_gamma   90.00
#
_symmetry.space_group_name_H-M   'P 1'
#
loop_
_entity.id
_entity.type
_entity.pdbx_description
1 polymer ?
#
loop_
_entity_poly.entity_id
_entity_poly.type
_entity_poly.pdbx_seq_one_letter_code
_entity_poly.pdbx_strand_id
1 'polypeptide(L)'
;MTRILSLLVLPSVLLAGCQRAQSAEPRRPADTMDRSERRAMAGRIVFVSEREGNADVYVVDARGGKATRLIASESADFPAAVSPDGRAVLVVAVVGEGQQQSERLAVVPLDGSAARAIGPVSARVRAPSWSPDGQWIVFESDTASFRDLYRMRRDGSGLARLTNDPEGNFEPVFSPDGRSIAFVSSRDGDSELYVMNADGSEPRRITAFHRDDWYARWSPDGRTLALLSNRENRDRIYLVGADGSGIRPLNASADSTMEAEPAWSPDGTHVAYTVATQGTPGARLAVTNVRTGQRRILSAETESAGAPSWSPDGRYIAYTSTVAGEADIRVVRVDGGGAATIVRAPGADWLPRWIR
;
A
#
# COMPACT_ATOMS: atom_id res chain seq x y z
N MET A 1 20.72 -17.16 -10.53
CA MET A 1 19.29 -17.54 -10.36
C MET A 1 18.75 -16.73 -9.20
N THR A 2 18.47 -15.45 -9.45
CA THR A 2 18.03 -14.49 -8.43
C THR A 2 16.53 -14.66 -8.25
N ARG A 3 16.11 -15.17 -7.09
CA ARG A 3 14.69 -15.28 -6.72
C ARG A 3 14.18 -13.88 -6.37
N ILE A 4 13.88 -13.07 -7.37
CA ILE A 4 13.07 -11.85 -7.17
C ILE A 4 11.60 -12.33 -7.22
N LEU A 5 11.14 -12.88 -6.10
CA LEU A 5 9.72 -12.82 -5.82
C LEU A 5 9.40 -11.35 -5.55
N SER A 6 9.05 -10.60 -6.60
CA SER A 6 8.06 -9.53 -6.47
C SER A 6 6.73 -10.22 -6.14
N LEU A 7 6.68 -10.78 -4.93
CA LEU A 7 5.50 -10.88 -4.14
C LEU A 7 4.91 -9.47 -4.22
N LEU A 8 3.64 -9.36 -4.64
CA LEU A 8 2.79 -8.44 -3.90
C LEU A 8 3.26 -8.57 -2.46
N VAL A 9 3.63 -7.49 -1.77
CA VAL A 9 3.46 -7.52 -0.32
C VAL A 9 1.95 -7.68 -0.14
N LEU A 10 1.48 -8.92 -0.37
CA LEU A 10 0.36 -9.52 0.28
C LEU A 10 0.68 -9.16 1.71
N PRO A 11 -0.16 -8.35 2.37
CA PRO A 11 0.08 -8.00 3.75
C PRO A 11 0.39 -9.32 4.47
N SER A 12 1.26 -9.28 5.47
CA SER A 12 1.74 -10.46 6.22
C SER A 12 0.61 -11.33 6.82
N VAL A 13 -0.64 -10.93 6.61
CA VAL A 13 -1.91 -11.62 6.81
C VAL A 13 -2.03 -12.96 6.04
N LEU A 14 -1.27 -13.21 4.95
CA LEU A 14 -1.46 -14.43 4.15
C LEU A 14 -0.71 -15.70 4.60
N LEU A 15 -0.20 -15.76 5.83
CA LEU A 15 0.36 -16.99 6.41
C LEU A 15 -0.25 -17.31 7.78
N ALA A 16 -1.57 -17.46 7.84
CA ALA A 16 -2.23 -18.25 8.88
C ALA A 16 -3.23 -19.18 8.20
N GLY A 17 -2.81 -20.42 7.98
CA GLY A 17 -3.62 -21.43 7.32
C GLY A 17 -4.92 -21.71 8.06
N CYS A 18 -5.97 -22.00 7.29
CA CYS A 18 -7.20 -22.62 7.74
C CYS A 18 -6.92 -23.87 8.59
N GLN A 19 -6.97 -23.73 9.91
CA GLN A 19 -7.34 -24.83 10.79
C GLN A 19 -8.59 -24.40 11.56
N ARG A 20 -9.72 -25.05 11.26
CA ARG A 20 -10.94 -24.98 12.06
C ARG A 20 -10.64 -25.56 13.44
N ALA A 21 -10.17 -24.74 14.36
CA ALA A 21 -10.27 -25.02 15.79
C ALA A 21 -11.68 -24.65 16.24
N GLN A 22 -12.49 -25.64 16.64
CA GLN A 22 -13.68 -25.38 17.45
C GLN A 22 -13.23 -24.72 18.75
N SER A 23 -13.41 -23.41 18.87
CA SER A 23 -13.17 -22.69 20.13
C SER A 23 -14.02 -21.42 20.15
N ALA A 24 -14.44 -21.02 21.36
CA ALA A 24 -15.42 -19.98 21.65
C ALA A 24 -15.30 -18.71 20.77
N GLU A 25 -16.43 -18.06 20.47
CA GLU A 25 -16.45 -16.78 19.75
C GLU A 25 -15.34 -15.86 20.30
N PRO A 26 -14.39 -15.41 19.46
CA PRO A 26 -13.34 -14.51 19.92
C PRO A 26 -14.01 -13.28 20.53
N ARG A 27 -13.57 -12.92 21.75
CA ARG A 27 -14.06 -11.73 22.45
C ARG A 27 -14.00 -10.55 21.49
N ARG A 28 -15.12 -9.84 21.34
CA ARG A 28 -15.16 -8.62 20.53
C ARG A 28 -14.01 -7.71 20.96
N PRO A 29 -13.16 -7.28 20.02
CA PRO A 29 -12.14 -6.29 20.32
C PRO A 29 -12.84 -5.07 20.94
N ALA A 30 -12.26 -4.51 21.99
CA ALA A 30 -12.84 -3.33 22.62
C ALA A 30 -12.96 -2.21 21.58
N ASP A 31 -14.20 -1.76 21.38
CA ASP A 31 -14.51 -0.55 20.63
C ASP A 31 -14.48 0.59 21.64
N THR A 32 -13.38 1.34 21.62
CA THR A 32 -13.12 2.42 22.58
C THR A 32 -13.42 3.79 22.00
N MET A 33 -13.82 3.86 20.72
CA MET A 33 -14.20 5.10 20.07
C MET A 33 -15.60 5.52 20.49
N ASP A 34 -15.73 6.74 20.99
CA ASP A 34 -17.04 7.26 21.37
C ASP A 34 -17.91 7.59 20.15
N ARG A 35 -19.24 7.68 20.36
CA ARG A 35 -20.19 7.91 19.26
C ARG A 35 -20.06 9.29 18.61
N SER A 36 -19.68 10.31 19.36
CA SER A 36 -19.52 11.67 18.84
C SER A 36 -18.27 11.78 17.98
N GLU A 37 -17.18 11.16 18.43
CA GLU A 37 -15.93 10.99 17.69
C GLU A 37 -16.18 10.22 16.39
N ARG A 38 -16.86 9.07 16.47
CA ARG A 38 -17.19 8.28 15.27
C ARG A 38 -17.99 9.10 14.25
N ARG A 39 -18.92 9.94 14.69
CA ARG A 39 -19.72 10.81 13.80
C ARG A 39 -18.92 11.95 13.18
N ALA A 40 -17.82 12.35 13.81
CA ALA A 40 -16.93 13.40 13.32
C ALA A 40 -15.94 12.90 12.26
N MET A 41 -15.72 11.58 12.15
CA MET A 41 -14.90 11.01 11.09
C MET A 41 -15.51 11.32 9.72
N ALA A 42 -14.66 11.74 8.79
CA ALA A 42 -15.03 12.09 7.43
C ALA A 42 -14.42 11.13 6.41
N GLY A 43 -15.03 11.12 5.23
CA GLY A 43 -14.56 10.35 4.09
C GLY A 43 -15.05 8.91 4.07
N ARG A 44 -14.43 8.11 3.21
CA ARG A 44 -14.79 6.73 2.93
C ARG A 44 -13.55 5.84 3.01
N ILE A 45 -13.75 4.54 3.15
CA ILE A 45 -12.68 3.54 3.10
C ILE A 45 -13.01 2.58 1.97
N VAL A 46 -12.08 2.48 1.01
CA VAL A 46 -12.08 1.50 -0.07
C VAL A 46 -11.20 0.32 0.35
N PHE A 47 -11.65 -0.91 0.13
CA PHE A 47 -10.95 -2.12 0.61
C PHE A 47 -11.30 -3.34 -0.25
N VAL A 48 -10.54 -4.41 -0.12
CA VAL A 48 -10.85 -5.73 -0.70
C VAL A 48 -11.68 -6.54 0.28
N SER A 49 -12.68 -7.26 -0.21
CA SER A 49 -13.48 -8.19 0.59
C SER A 49 -13.72 -9.51 -0.13
N GLU A 50 -13.61 -10.61 0.60
CA GLU A 50 -13.92 -11.97 0.11
C GLU A 50 -15.35 -12.44 0.46
N ARG A 51 -16.21 -11.52 0.93
CA ARG A 51 -17.53 -11.86 1.50
C ARG A 51 -18.52 -12.56 0.57
N GLU A 52 -18.28 -12.50 -0.73
CA GLU A 52 -19.09 -13.14 -1.77
C GLU A 52 -18.31 -14.25 -2.51
N GLY A 53 -17.20 -14.74 -1.95
CA GLY A 53 -16.41 -15.86 -2.47
C GLY A 53 -15.24 -15.47 -3.38
N ASN A 54 -15.27 -14.26 -3.95
CA ASN A 54 -14.17 -13.66 -4.70
C ASN A 54 -13.64 -12.40 -3.99
N ALA A 55 -12.36 -12.08 -4.21
CA ALA A 55 -11.75 -10.84 -3.75
C ALA A 55 -12.21 -9.67 -4.63
N ASP A 56 -13.26 -8.98 -4.18
CA ASP A 56 -13.88 -7.83 -4.84
C ASP A 56 -13.56 -6.53 -4.10
N VAL A 57 -13.71 -5.39 -4.78
CA VAL A 57 -13.47 -4.07 -4.17
C VAL A 57 -14.77 -3.48 -3.63
N TYR A 58 -14.76 -3.10 -2.36
CA TYR A 58 -15.88 -2.47 -1.65
C TYR A 58 -15.52 -1.07 -1.16
N VAL A 59 -16.56 -0.29 -0.89
CA VAL A 59 -16.46 1.00 -0.21
C VAL A 59 -17.42 1.07 0.96
N VAL A 60 -16.98 1.69 2.05
CA VAL A 60 -17.80 1.99 3.22
C VAL A 60 -17.57 3.44 3.64
N ASP A 61 -18.56 4.04 4.28
CA ASP A 61 -18.36 5.30 4.98
C ASP A 61 -17.37 5.11 6.14
N ALA A 62 -16.45 6.04 6.37
CA ALA A 62 -15.45 5.92 7.43
C ALA A 62 -16.07 5.81 8.84
N ARG A 63 -17.31 6.27 9.00
CA ARG A 63 -18.11 6.16 10.23
C ARG A 63 -18.69 4.76 10.44
N GLY A 64 -18.52 3.86 9.47
CA GLY A 64 -19.12 2.53 9.41
C GLY A 64 -20.46 2.53 8.69
N GLY A 65 -21.08 1.36 8.62
CA GLY A 65 -22.36 1.16 7.95
C GLY A 65 -22.30 0.03 6.92
N LYS A 66 -23.26 0.00 6.00
CA LYS A 66 -23.31 -1.01 4.95
C LYS A 66 -22.23 -0.72 3.89
N ALA A 67 -21.28 -1.62 3.75
CA ALA A 67 -20.34 -1.60 2.64
C ALA A 67 -21.05 -1.89 1.31
N THR A 68 -20.67 -1.18 0.26
CA THR A 68 -21.20 -1.33 -1.10
C THR A 68 -20.10 -1.81 -2.03
N ARG A 69 -20.40 -2.83 -2.85
CA ARG A 69 -19.45 -3.34 -3.85
C ARG A 69 -19.27 -2.31 -4.96
N LEU A 70 -18.02 -1.93 -5.26
CA LEU A 70 -17.67 -0.98 -6.32
C LEU A 70 -17.46 -1.67 -7.66
N ILE A 71 -16.76 -2.79 -7.65
CA ILE A 71 -16.51 -3.61 -8.84
C ILE A 71 -16.48 -5.08 -8.42
N ALA A 72 -17.01 -5.93 -9.29
CA ALA A 72 -16.86 -7.36 -9.24
C ALA A 72 -16.33 -7.84 -10.58
N SER A 73 -15.39 -8.77 -10.55
CA SER A 73 -15.00 -9.51 -11.73
C SER A 73 -15.02 -11.01 -11.46
N GLU A 74 -14.91 -11.80 -12.53
CA GLU A 74 -14.81 -13.26 -12.43
C GLU A 74 -13.47 -13.70 -11.81
N SER A 75 -12.54 -12.77 -11.57
CA SER A 75 -11.22 -12.98 -10.98
C SER A 75 -10.93 -11.93 -9.89
N ALA A 76 -9.76 -11.96 -9.26
CA ALA A 76 -9.44 -11.04 -8.17
C ALA A 76 -9.16 -9.61 -8.67
N ASP A 77 -9.70 -8.62 -7.97
CA ASP A 77 -9.49 -7.19 -8.21
C ASP A 77 -8.79 -6.54 -7.00
N PHE A 78 -7.69 -5.82 -7.24
CA PHE A 78 -6.91 -5.19 -6.16
C PHE A 78 -6.91 -3.65 -6.26
N PRO A 79 -7.38 -2.92 -5.24
CA PRO A 79 -7.31 -1.47 -5.20
C PRO A 79 -5.86 -1.04 -5.02
N ALA A 80 -5.32 -0.37 -6.03
CA ALA A 80 -3.92 0.02 -6.06
C ALA A 80 -3.73 1.44 -5.53
N ALA A 81 -4.32 2.44 -6.20
CA ALA A 81 -4.13 3.84 -5.88
C ALA A 81 -5.42 4.66 -6.10
N VAL A 82 -5.73 5.51 -5.12
CA VAL A 82 -6.86 6.45 -5.21
C VAL A 82 -6.41 7.67 -6.01
N SER A 83 -7.28 8.15 -6.90
CA SER A 83 -7.05 9.40 -7.64
C SER A 83 -6.92 10.60 -6.70
N PRO A 84 -6.08 11.60 -7.02
CA PRO A 84 -5.86 12.76 -6.15
C PRO A 84 -7.12 13.57 -5.82
N ASP A 85 -8.11 13.57 -6.72
CA ASP A 85 -9.40 14.23 -6.53
C ASP A 85 -10.36 13.43 -5.61
N GLY A 86 -10.00 12.21 -5.22
CA GLY A 86 -10.80 11.32 -4.37
C GLY A 86 -12.05 10.74 -5.05
N ARG A 87 -12.14 10.81 -6.39
CA ARG A 87 -13.35 10.43 -7.14
C ARG A 87 -13.26 9.08 -7.84
N ALA A 88 -12.08 8.50 -7.94
CA ALA A 88 -11.84 7.20 -8.55
C ALA A 88 -10.73 6.41 -7.83
N VAL A 89 -10.72 5.10 -8.03
CA VAL A 89 -9.64 4.19 -7.63
C VAL A 89 -9.09 3.45 -8.85
N LEU A 90 -7.77 3.25 -8.90
CA LEU A 90 -7.15 2.33 -9.83
C LEU A 90 -7.27 0.91 -9.28
N VAL A 91 -7.74 0.02 -10.15
CA VAL A 91 -7.83 -1.41 -9.87
C VAL A 91 -6.91 -2.14 -10.83
N VAL A 92 -6.13 -3.08 -10.29
CA VAL A 92 -5.48 -4.12 -11.08
C VAL A 92 -6.47 -5.27 -11.18
N ALA A 93 -6.97 -5.49 -12.40
CA ALA A 93 -7.95 -6.52 -12.70
C ALA A 93 -7.26 -7.72 -13.36
N VAL A 94 -7.54 -8.92 -12.85
CA VAL A 94 -7.13 -10.18 -13.49
C VAL A 94 -8.10 -10.52 -14.62
N VAL A 95 -7.56 -10.95 -15.77
CA VAL A 95 -8.28 -11.28 -16.99
C VAL A 95 -7.93 -12.69 -17.42
N GLY A 96 -8.94 -13.51 -17.73
CA GLY A 96 -8.77 -14.90 -18.12
C GLY A 96 -8.74 -15.87 -16.93
N GLU A 97 -8.63 -17.17 -17.22
CA GLU A 97 -8.74 -18.24 -16.22
C GLU A 97 -7.49 -19.15 -16.18
N GLY A 98 -7.25 -19.74 -15.00
CA GLY A 98 -6.20 -20.75 -14.82
C GLY A 98 -4.79 -20.23 -15.13
N GLN A 99 -4.04 -20.98 -15.93
CA GLN A 99 -2.65 -20.63 -16.29
C GLN A 99 -2.55 -19.56 -17.38
N GLN A 100 -3.67 -19.08 -17.93
CA GLN A 100 -3.73 -18.05 -18.97
C GLN A 100 -4.13 -16.67 -18.41
N GLN A 101 -3.99 -16.47 -17.09
CA GLN A 101 -4.31 -15.20 -16.45
C GLN A 101 -3.35 -14.09 -16.91
N SER A 102 -3.93 -12.95 -17.24
CA SER A 102 -3.26 -11.68 -17.52
C SER A 102 -3.80 -10.61 -16.56
N GLU A 103 -3.11 -9.49 -16.48
CA GLU A 103 -3.49 -8.34 -15.66
C GLU A 103 -3.76 -7.13 -16.58
N ARG A 104 -4.64 -6.23 -16.14
CA ARG A 104 -4.86 -4.92 -16.75
C ARG A 104 -5.21 -3.89 -15.70
N LEU A 105 -5.07 -2.61 -16.04
CA LEU A 105 -5.54 -1.52 -15.19
C LEU A 105 -6.97 -1.11 -15.55
N ALA A 106 -7.71 -0.68 -14.54
CA ALA A 106 -9.00 -0.02 -14.70
C ALA A 106 -9.08 1.21 -13.79
N VAL A 107 -9.71 2.28 -14.28
CA VAL A 107 -10.18 3.39 -13.47
C VAL A 107 -11.62 3.07 -13.05
N VAL A 108 -11.86 2.96 -11.75
CA VAL A 108 -13.18 2.71 -11.17
C VAL A 108 -13.69 3.98 -10.49
N PRO A 109 -14.69 4.66 -11.06
CA PRO A 109 -15.32 5.80 -10.42
C PRO A 109 -16.03 5.43 -9.10
N LEU A 110 -15.97 6.33 -8.13
CA LEU A 110 -16.57 6.15 -6.80
C LEU A 110 -17.99 6.73 -6.68
N ASP A 111 -18.53 7.24 -7.79
CA ASP A 111 -19.91 7.72 -7.93
C ASP A 111 -20.86 6.63 -8.46
N GLY A 112 -20.33 5.42 -8.72
CA GLY A 112 -21.08 4.28 -9.26
C GLY A 112 -21.18 4.26 -10.79
N SER A 113 -20.54 5.21 -11.49
CA SER A 113 -20.41 5.13 -12.94
C SER A 113 -19.49 3.97 -13.38
N ALA A 114 -19.61 3.56 -14.64
CA ALA A 114 -18.95 2.36 -15.15
C ALA A 114 -17.41 2.46 -15.08
N ALA A 115 -16.78 1.36 -14.66
CA ALA A 115 -15.33 1.23 -14.71
C ALA A 115 -14.80 1.27 -16.14
N ARG A 116 -13.63 1.89 -16.33
CA ARG A 116 -12.96 1.98 -17.64
C ARG A 116 -11.62 1.27 -17.60
N ALA A 117 -11.47 0.25 -18.44
CA ALA A 117 -10.19 -0.40 -18.70
C ALA A 117 -9.21 0.55 -19.39
N ILE A 118 -7.93 0.51 -19.00
CA ILE A 118 -6.87 1.38 -19.51
C ILE A 118 -5.55 0.62 -19.63
N GLY A 119 -4.74 1.02 -20.61
CA GLY A 119 -3.40 0.47 -20.81
C GLY A 119 -3.38 -0.93 -21.44
N PRO A 120 -2.21 -1.57 -21.47
CA PRO A 120 -2.05 -2.90 -22.05
C PRO A 120 -2.68 -3.99 -21.17
N VAL A 121 -3.02 -5.11 -21.81
CA VAL A 121 -3.22 -6.40 -21.13
C VAL A 121 -1.92 -7.17 -21.26
N SER A 122 -1.31 -7.55 -20.16
CA SER A 122 -0.08 -8.34 -20.18
C SER A 122 -0.05 -9.33 -19.03
N ALA A 123 0.95 -10.22 -18.99
CA ALA A 123 1.04 -11.20 -17.91
C ALA A 123 1.12 -10.51 -16.54
N ARG A 124 1.73 -9.32 -16.45
CA ARG A 124 1.69 -8.47 -15.26
C ARG A 124 1.60 -6.98 -15.55
N VAL A 125 0.71 -6.31 -14.81
CA VAL A 125 0.53 -4.85 -14.77
C VAL A 125 0.30 -4.41 -13.33
N ARG A 126 1.30 -3.77 -12.70
CA ARG A 126 1.33 -3.61 -11.22
C ARG A 126 1.81 -2.25 -10.74
N ALA A 127 1.65 -2.05 -9.43
CA ALA A 127 2.09 -0.88 -8.67
C ALA A 127 1.77 0.47 -9.34
N PRO A 128 0.54 0.70 -9.83
CA PRO A 128 0.23 1.94 -10.50
C PRO A 128 0.19 3.11 -9.49
N SER A 129 0.64 4.27 -9.94
CA SER A 129 0.66 5.53 -9.17
C SER A 129 0.13 6.68 -10.01
N TRP A 130 -0.72 7.52 -9.42
CA TRP A 130 -1.21 8.74 -10.05
C TRP A 130 -0.19 9.86 -9.95
N SER A 131 -0.07 10.68 -10.99
CA SER A 131 0.50 12.02 -10.83
C SER A 131 -0.40 12.87 -9.93
N PRO A 132 0.16 13.87 -9.20
CA PRO A 132 -0.61 14.69 -8.25
C PRO A 132 -1.78 15.47 -8.86
N ASP A 133 -1.69 15.80 -10.15
CA ASP A 133 -2.75 16.46 -10.93
C ASP A 133 -3.83 15.48 -11.46
N GLY A 134 -3.64 14.18 -11.24
CA GLY A 134 -4.53 13.10 -11.68
C GLY A 134 -4.57 12.90 -13.20
N GLN A 135 -3.65 13.48 -13.96
CA GLN A 135 -3.65 13.39 -15.43
C GLN A 135 -2.86 12.20 -15.96
N TRP A 136 -1.85 11.76 -15.23
CA TRP A 136 -0.94 10.69 -15.60
C TRP A 136 -0.98 9.54 -14.60
N ILE A 137 -0.68 8.36 -15.11
CA ILE A 137 -0.51 7.12 -14.35
C ILE A 137 0.83 6.53 -14.76
N VAL A 138 1.67 6.20 -13.79
CA VAL A 138 2.88 5.38 -13.98
C VAL A 138 2.64 3.99 -13.41
N PHE A 139 3.16 2.95 -14.05
CA PHE A 139 2.96 1.56 -13.65
C PHE A 139 4.07 0.65 -14.17
N GLU A 140 4.19 -0.54 -13.58
CA GLU A 140 5.09 -1.61 -14.01
C GLU A 140 4.35 -2.54 -14.98
N SER A 141 4.99 -2.96 -16.09
CA SER A 141 4.44 -3.99 -16.99
C SER A 141 5.54 -4.82 -17.66
N ASP A 142 5.20 -6.06 -18.02
CA ASP A 142 6.02 -6.95 -18.85
C ASP A 142 5.61 -6.99 -20.33
N THR A 143 4.85 -6.01 -20.81
CA THR A 143 4.35 -5.97 -22.19
C THR A 143 5.46 -6.05 -23.24
N ALA A 144 6.62 -5.41 -23.02
CA ALA A 144 7.72 -5.40 -24.00
C ALA A 144 8.99 -6.13 -23.55
N SER A 145 9.25 -6.26 -22.25
CA SER A 145 10.42 -6.98 -21.73
C SER A 145 10.23 -7.42 -20.28
N PHE A 146 11.28 -7.92 -19.63
CA PHE A 146 11.25 -8.24 -18.22
C PHE A 146 11.13 -6.97 -17.38
N ARG A 147 9.88 -6.57 -17.09
CA ARG A 147 9.52 -5.49 -16.16
C ARG A 147 10.10 -4.13 -16.49
N ASP A 148 9.28 -3.33 -17.16
CA ASP A 148 9.55 -1.93 -17.42
C ASP A 148 8.52 -1.02 -16.80
N LEU A 149 8.90 0.24 -16.65
CA LEU A 149 8.03 1.30 -16.23
C LEU A 149 7.37 1.92 -17.45
N TYR A 150 6.06 2.12 -17.36
CA TYR A 150 5.26 2.78 -18.38
C TYR A 150 4.50 3.94 -17.77
N ARG A 151 4.21 4.93 -18.61
CA ARG A 151 3.33 6.05 -18.28
C ARG A 151 2.23 6.16 -19.33
N MET A 152 1.02 6.50 -18.89
CA MET A 152 -0.09 6.83 -19.78
C MET A 152 -0.99 7.89 -19.14
N ARG A 153 -1.87 8.49 -19.94
CA ARG A 153 -2.89 9.42 -19.43
C ARG A 153 -4.00 8.66 -18.71
N ARG A 154 -4.76 9.37 -17.87
CA ARG A 154 -5.95 8.86 -17.15
C ARG A 154 -6.96 8.12 -18.04
N ASP A 155 -7.07 8.50 -19.31
CA ASP A 155 -7.96 7.89 -20.29
C ASP A 155 -7.36 6.68 -21.03
N GLY A 156 -6.11 6.32 -20.72
CA GLY A 156 -5.35 5.24 -21.35
C GLY A 156 -4.59 5.66 -22.61
N SER A 157 -4.73 6.91 -23.07
CA SER A 157 -3.98 7.42 -24.23
C SER A 157 -2.54 7.79 -23.86
N GLY A 158 -1.68 7.97 -24.87
CA GLY A 158 -0.31 8.44 -24.66
C GLY A 158 0.59 7.47 -23.89
N LEU A 159 0.38 6.16 -24.07
CA LEU A 159 1.23 5.12 -23.50
C LEU A 159 2.68 5.29 -23.98
N ALA A 160 3.60 5.41 -23.03
CA ALA A 160 5.03 5.51 -23.28
C ALA A 160 5.80 4.59 -22.33
N ARG A 161 6.78 3.85 -22.86
CA ARG A 161 7.75 3.07 -22.07
C ARG A 161 8.84 4.02 -21.58
N LEU A 162 9.12 4.03 -20.27
CA LEU A 162 10.08 4.93 -19.63
C LEU A 162 11.45 4.29 -19.40
N THR A 163 11.50 2.96 -19.26
CA THR A 163 12.75 2.20 -18.98
C THR A 163 12.90 1.03 -19.93
N ASN A 164 14.13 0.53 -20.11
CA ASN A 164 14.39 -0.62 -20.98
C ASN A 164 15.56 -1.53 -20.57
N ASP A 165 15.89 -1.56 -19.28
CA ASP A 165 17.00 -2.35 -18.74
C ASP A 165 16.60 -3.84 -18.57
N PRO A 166 17.46 -4.80 -18.97
CA PRO A 166 17.12 -6.22 -18.95
C PRO A 166 16.99 -6.83 -17.55
N GLU A 167 17.58 -6.20 -16.53
CA GLU A 167 17.50 -6.62 -15.12
C GLU A 167 16.14 -6.28 -14.48
N GLY A 168 15.37 -5.40 -15.10
CA GLY A 168 14.03 -5.01 -14.67
C GLY A 168 13.97 -3.75 -13.79
N ASN A 169 12.82 -3.09 -13.86
CA ASN A 169 12.48 -1.88 -13.14
C ASN A 169 11.06 -2.01 -12.56
N PHE A 170 10.88 -1.60 -11.30
CA PHE A 170 9.72 -1.97 -10.50
C PHE A 170 9.19 -0.81 -9.66
N GLU A 171 7.95 -0.95 -9.20
CA GLU A 171 7.33 -0.10 -8.15
C GLU A 171 7.46 1.42 -8.36
N PRO A 172 7.04 1.97 -9.51
CA PRO A 172 7.18 3.40 -9.77
C PRO A 172 6.20 4.22 -8.92
N VAL A 173 6.66 5.38 -8.45
CA VAL A 173 5.83 6.34 -7.71
C VAL A 173 6.18 7.78 -8.07
N PHE A 174 5.16 8.55 -8.48
CA PHE A 174 5.32 9.98 -8.73
C PHE A 174 5.67 10.73 -7.44
N SER A 175 6.53 11.75 -7.57
CA SER A 175 6.75 12.74 -6.52
C SER A 175 5.49 13.60 -6.29
N PRO A 176 5.30 14.21 -5.10
CA PRO A 176 4.13 15.04 -4.79
C PRO A 176 3.98 16.29 -5.66
N ASP A 177 5.04 16.73 -6.32
CA ASP A 177 5.02 17.82 -7.31
C ASP A 177 4.85 17.34 -8.76
N GLY A 178 4.83 16.01 -8.98
CA GLY A 178 4.64 15.37 -10.27
C GLY A 178 5.83 15.48 -11.23
N ARG A 179 6.97 16.03 -10.80
CA ARG A 179 8.13 16.26 -11.66
C ARG A 179 9.06 15.06 -11.78
N SER A 180 9.01 14.15 -10.82
CA SER A 180 9.92 13.01 -10.73
C SER A 180 9.17 11.72 -10.47
N ILE A 181 9.82 10.60 -10.80
CA ILE A 181 9.36 9.25 -10.47
C ILE A 181 10.48 8.57 -9.69
N ALA A 182 10.17 8.08 -8.49
CA ALA A 182 11.04 7.15 -7.78
C ALA A 182 10.67 5.71 -8.17
N PHE A 183 11.64 4.83 -8.31
CA PHE A 183 11.43 3.45 -8.73
C PHE A 183 12.58 2.54 -8.28
N VAL A 184 12.33 1.23 -8.23
CA VAL A 184 13.35 0.23 -7.92
C VAL A 184 13.97 -0.29 -9.22
N SER A 185 15.28 -0.47 -9.24
CA SER A 185 16.00 -1.05 -10.37
C SER A 185 17.05 -2.06 -9.91
N SER A 186 17.14 -3.20 -10.59
CA SER A 186 18.16 -4.23 -10.34
C SER A 186 19.37 -4.12 -11.29
N ARG A 187 19.49 -3.01 -12.03
CA ARG A 187 20.52 -2.80 -13.08
C ARG A 187 21.97 -2.89 -12.57
N ASP A 188 22.17 -2.76 -11.26
CA ASP A 188 23.50 -2.81 -10.63
C ASP A 188 23.76 -4.11 -9.84
N GLY A 189 22.92 -5.13 -10.03
CA GLY A 189 23.03 -6.45 -9.40
C GLY A 189 22.11 -6.65 -8.20
N ASP A 190 22.08 -5.70 -7.26
CA ASP A 190 21.12 -5.65 -6.15
C ASP A 190 19.96 -4.68 -6.49
N SER A 191 18.82 -4.82 -5.82
CA SER A 191 17.68 -3.90 -6.02
C SER A 191 17.94 -2.57 -5.32
N GLU A 192 17.94 -1.49 -6.08
CA GLU A 192 18.28 -0.15 -5.57
C GLU A 192 17.23 0.88 -5.96
N LEU A 193 17.13 1.94 -5.16
CA LEU A 193 16.24 3.04 -5.43
C LEU A 193 16.85 4.01 -6.44
N TYR A 194 16.06 4.38 -7.42
CA TYR A 194 16.38 5.36 -8.45
C TYR A 194 15.31 6.45 -8.49
N VAL A 195 15.69 7.62 -8.99
CA VAL A 195 14.76 8.70 -9.37
C VAL A 195 15.05 9.13 -10.79
N MET A 196 14.02 9.40 -11.56
CA MET A 196 14.09 9.98 -12.91
C MET A 196 13.11 11.14 -13.04
N ASN A 197 13.24 11.94 -14.10
CA ASN A 197 12.22 12.90 -14.48
C ASN A 197 10.92 12.17 -14.85
N ALA A 198 9.78 12.86 -14.72
CA ALA A 198 8.47 12.28 -14.98
C ALA A 198 8.28 11.76 -16.42
N ASP A 199 9.10 12.22 -17.36
CA ASP A 199 9.14 11.77 -18.77
C ASP A 199 10.09 10.60 -19.03
N GLY A 200 10.77 10.09 -18.00
CA GLY A 200 11.72 8.98 -18.08
C GLY A 200 13.18 9.41 -18.28
N SER A 201 13.46 10.70 -18.46
CA SER A 201 14.83 11.18 -18.64
C SER A 201 15.61 11.25 -17.32
N GLU A 202 16.95 11.28 -17.44
CA GLU A 202 17.89 11.51 -16.33
C GLU A 202 17.70 10.56 -15.11
N PRO A 203 17.65 9.23 -15.30
CA PRO A 203 17.64 8.30 -14.18
C PRO A 203 18.94 8.44 -13.37
N ARG A 204 18.80 8.61 -12.06
CA ARG A 204 19.89 8.67 -11.10
C ARG A 204 19.65 7.72 -9.93
N ARG A 205 20.71 7.05 -9.50
CA ARG A 205 20.70 6.17 -8.34
C ARG A 205 20.61 6.99 -7.04
N ILE A 206 19.79 6.54 -6.09
CA ILE A 206 19.55 7.18 -4.78
C ILE A 206 20.24 6.40 -3.66
N THR A 207 20.16 5.07 -3.72
CA THR A 207 20.74 4.17 -2.74
C THR A 207 21.84 3.34 -3.38
N ALA A 208 22.92 3.08 -2.64
CA ALA A 208 24.06 2.32 -3.11
C ALA A 208 24.62 1.43 -2.00
N PHE A 209 23.83 0.47 -1.55
CA PHE A 209 24.20 -0.45 -0.49
C PHE A 209 24.17 -1.88 -1.02
N HIS A 210 25.12 -2.71 -0.57
CA HIS A 210 25.05 -4.14 -0.81
C HIS A 210 23.82 -4.69 -0.08
N ARG A 211 22.91 -5.36 -0.80
CA ARG A 211 21.52 -5.75 -0.44
C ARG A 211 20.43 -4.85 -1.06
N ASP A 212 19.21 -5.32 -0.92
CA ASP A 212 18.05 -4.76 -1.59
C ASP A 212 17.37 -3.63 -0.80
N ASP A 213 16.95 -2.61 -1.55
CA ASP A 213 16.13 -1.48 -1.15
C ASP A 213 14.86 -1.41 -2.05
N TRP A 214 13.66 -1.34 -1.46
CA TRP A 214 12.37 -1.37 -2.19
C TRP A 214 11.24 -0.57 -1.50
N TYR A 215 10.03 -0.59 -2.07
CA TYR A 215 8.80 0.05 -1.54
C TYR A 215 8.91 1.55 -1.22
N ALA A 216 9.50 2.32 -2.14
CA ALA A 216 9.71 3.74 -1.93
C ALA A 216 8.39 4.53 -1.80
N ARG A 217 8.36 5.49 -0.88
CA ARG A 217 7.23 6.40 -0.63
C ARG A 217 7.73 7.81 -0.34
N TRP A 218 7.31 8.77 -1.15
CA TRP A 218 7.62 10.18 -0.95
C TRP A 218 6.97 10.74 0.32
N SER A 219 7.69 11.57 1.05
CA SER A 219 7.12 12.50 2.02
C SER A 219 6.17 13.47 1.30
N PRO A 220 5.14 14.01 1.97
CA PRO A 220 4.17 14.92 1.32
C PRO A 220 4.80 16.18 0.73
N ASP A 221 5.95 16.62 1.24
CA ASP A 221 6.70 17.77 0.74
C ASP A 221 7.71 17.43 -0.37
N GLY A 222 7.83 16.15 -0.76
CA GLY A 222 8.68 15.67 -1.83
C GLY A 222 10.18 15.68 -1.53
N ARG A 223 10.60 15.98 -0.29
CA ARG A 223 12.04 16.10 0.05
C ARG A 223 12.68 14.80 0.52
N THR A 224 11.90 13.84 0.97
CA THR A 224 12.39 12.61 1.59
C THR A 224 11.63 11.40 1.04
N LEU A 225 12.32 10.28 0.90
CA LEU A 225 11.76 8.98 0.58
C LEU A 225 11.86 8.09 1.82
N ALA A 226 10.75 7.45 2.19
CA ALA A 226 10.76 6.28 3.06
C ALA A 226 10.87 5.03 2.19
N LEU A 227 11.72 4.08 2.57
CA LEU A 227 11.93 2.82 1.85
C LEU A 227 12.09 1.67 2.83
N LEU A 228 11.88 0.45 2.35
CA LEU A 228 12.31 -0.76 3.04
C LEU A 228 13.73 -1.09 2.61
N SER A 229 14.58 -1.40 3.59
CA SER A 229 15.97 -1.80 3.36
C SER A 229 16.31 -3.05 4.17
N ASN A 230 16.93 -4.04 3.53
CA ASN A 230 17.43 -5.23 4.19
C ASN A 230 18.90 -5.10 4.66
N ARG A 231 19.50 -3.90 4.65
CA ARG A 231 20.93 -3.69 4.95
C ARG A 231 21.41 -4.23 6.31
N GLU A 232 20.50 -4.46 7.25
CA GLU A 232 20.77 -5.02 8.58
C GLU A 232 20.45 -6.53 8.70
N ASN A 233 20.30 -7.26 7.59
CA ASN A 233 19.78 -8.64 7.54
C ASN A 233 18.36 -8.79 8.11
N ARG A 234 17.59 -7.70 8.06
CA ARG A 234 16.18 -7.62 8.41
C ARG A 234 15.60 -6.38 7.72
N ASP A 235 14.34 -6.46 7.33
CA ASP A 235 13.68 -5.33 6.68
C ASP A 235 13.38 -4.25 7.71
N ARG A 236 13.90 -3.05 7.45
CA ARG A 236 13.66 -1.86 8.26
C ARG A 236 13.31 -0.68 7.38
N ILE A 237 12.57 0.26 7.95
CA ILE A 237 12.24 1.50 7.25
C ILE A 237 13.39 2.49 7.40
N TYR A 238 13.91 2.90 6.26
CA TYR A 238 14.91 3.94 6.13
C TYR A 238 14.32 5.19 5.51
N LEU A 239 14.88 6.33 5.87
CA LEU A 239 14.62 7.62 5.25
C LEU A 239 15.86 8.04 4.47
N VAL A 240 15.67 8.55 3.27
CA VAL A 240 16.73 9.12 2.42
C VAL A 240 16.23 10.41 1.77
N GLY A 241 17.10 11.41 1.64
CA GLY A 241 16.81 12.62 0.89
C GLY A 241 16.48 12.28 -0.56
N ALA A 242 15.64 13.08 -1.21
CA ALA A 242 15.33 12.93 -2.62
C ALA A 242 16.60 12.92 -3.48
N ASP A 243 17.66 13.62 -3.05
CA ASP A 243 18.98 13.71 -3.66
C ASP A 243 19.92 12.53 -3.31
N GLY A 244 19.49 11.56 -2.50
CA GLY A 244 20.31 10.46 -1.99
C GLY A 244 21.04 10.76 -0.67
N SER A 245 20.93 11.99 -0.15
CA SER A 245 21.63 12.37 1.07
C SER A 245 20.95 11.86 2.35
N GLY A 246 21.68 11.86 3.46
CA GLY A 246 21.09 11.74 4.79
C GLY A 246 20.39 10.41 5.10
N ILE A 247 20.82 9.32 4.46
CA ILE A 247 20.22 8.01 4.69
C ILE A 247 20.34 7.58 6.16
N ARG A 248 19.20 7.25 6.79
CA ARG A 248 19.14 6.87 8.21
C ARG A 248 17.92 5.99 8.49
N PRO A 249 17.94 5.13 9.52
CA PRO A 249 16.74 4.42 9.92
C PRO A 249 15.68 5.42 10.43
N LEU A 250 14.40 5.10 10.22
CA LEU A 250 13.27 5.89 10.71
C LEU A 250 13.26 6.00 12.24
N ASN A 251 13.68 4.93 12.93
CA ASN A 251 13.73 4.82 14.38
C ASN A 251 15.00 4.07 14.84
N ALA A 252 15.39 4.24 16.10
CA ALA A 252 16.57 3.57 16.68
C ALA A 252 16.26 2.19 17.30
N SER A 253 15.02 1.70 17.19
CA SER A 253 14.60 0.48 17.89
C SER A 253 15.28 -0.75 17.31
N ALA A 254 15.87 -1.56 18.18
CA ALA A 254 16.54 -2.80 17.80
C ALA A 254 15.68 -4.05 17.97
N ASP A 255 14.45 -3.91 18.48
CA ASP A 255 13.56 -5.01 18.83
C ASP A 255 12.76 -5.60 17.65
N SER A 256 12.68 -4.87 16.53
CA SER A 256 11.95 -5.30 15.34
C SER A 256 12.71 -6.41 14.60
N THR A 257 12.01 -7.49 14.27
CA THR A 257 12.50 -8.52 13.36
C THR A 257 12.18 -8.17 11.90
N MET A 258 11.13 -7.38 11.66
CA MET A 258 10.70 -6.92 10.34
C MET A 258 9.85 -5.65 10.50
N GLU A 259 10.05 -4.66 9.62
CA GLU A 259 9.17 -3.52 9.42
C GLU A 259 8.67 -3.52 7.96
N ALA A 260 7.41 -3.13 7.71
CA ALA A 260 6.84 -3.12 6.37
C ALA A 260 5.82 -2.00 6.15
N GLU A 261 5.47 -1.77 4.87
CA GLU A 261 4.33 -0.93 4.45
C GLU A 261 4.34 0.51 5.02
N PRO A 262 5.43 1.29 4.86
CA PRO A 262 5.48 2.67 5.34
C PRO A 262 4.39 3.54 4.66
N ALA A 263 3.68 4.32 5.47
CA ALA A 263 2.68 5.29 5.03
C ALA A 263 2.90 6.62 5.74
N TRP A 264 3.23 7.67 4.98
CA TRP A 264 3.40 9.02 5.51
C TRP A 264 2.06 9.60 5.97
N SER A 265 2.07 10.32 7.10
CA SER A 265 0.94 11.16 7.50
C SER A 265 0.77 12.33 6.50
N PRO A 266 -0.45 12.88 6.32
CA PRO A 266 -0.69 13.96 5.37
C PRO A 266 0.15 15.22 5.59
N ASP A 267 0.54 15.47 6.84
CA ASP A 267 1.39 16.60 7.26
C ASP A 267 2.90 16.28 7.22
N GLY A 268 3.28 15.03 6.91
CA GLY A 268 4.67 14.56 6.83
C GLY A 268 5.38 14.41 8.17
N THR A 269 4.68 14.58 9.31
CA THR A 269 5.31 14.54 10.64
C THR A 269 5.50 13.13 11.18
N HIS A 270 4.77 12.16 10.65
CA HIS A 270 4.77 10.76 11.09
C HIS A 270 4.81 9.79 9.91
N VAL A 271 5.29 8.58 10.19
CA VAL A 271 5.14 7.41 9.31
C VAL A 271 4.45 6.30 10.10
N ALA A 272 3.32 5.83 9.59
CA ALA A 272 2.65 4.61 10.06
C ALA A 272 3.18 3.40 9.29
N TYR A 273 3.28 2.25 9.94
CA TYR A 273 3.85 1.05 9.35
C TYR A 273 3.50 -0.19 10.18
N THR A 274 3.81 -1.38 9.66
CA THR A 274 3.69 -2.63 10.41
C THR A 274 5.05 -3.07 10.95
N VAL A 275 5.07 -3.59 12.17
CA VAL A 275 6.29 -4.07 12.84
C VAL A 275 6.07 -5.43 13.47
N ALA A 276 6.91 -6.40 13.12
CA ALA A 276 7.01 -7.66 13.83
C ALA A 276 8.17 -7.60 14.83
N THR A 277 7.96 -8.18 16.01
CA THR A 277 8.98 -8.31 17.06
C THR A 277 9.14 -9.78 17.44
N GLN A 278 10.26 -10.13 18.08
CA GLN A 278 10.46 -11.50 18.54
C GLN A 278 9.38 -11.90 19.55
N GLY A 279 8.73 -13.04 19.33
CA GLY A 279 7.72 -13.58 20.25
C GLY A 279 6.29 -13.03 20.10
N THR A 280 6.05 -12.08 19.18
CA THR A 280 4.68 -11.65 18.85
C THR A 280 4.06 -12.55 17.77
N PRO A 281 2.77 -12.87 17.86
CA PRO A 281 2.09 -13.78 16.92
C PRO A 281 1.91 -13.20 15.51
N GLY A 282 1.99 -11.87 15.35
CA GLY A 282 1.82 -11.18 14.07
C GLY A 282 2.46 -9.79 14.07
N ALA A 283 2.41 -9.11 12.93
CA ALA A 283 2.88 -7.74 12.81
C ALA A 283 1.90 -6.78 13.48
N ARG A 284 2.40 -5.72 14.10
CA ARG A 284 1.61 -4.72 14.84
C ARG A 284 1.65 -3.38 14.13
N LEU A 285 0.58 -2.59 14.26
CA LEU A 285 0.54 -1.23 13.74
C LEU A 285 1.38 -0.32 14.63
N ALA A 286 2.34 0.37 14.02
CA ALA A 286 3.17 1.37 14.68
C ALA A 286 3.06 2.72 13.97
N VAL A 287 3.35 3.79 14.70
CA VAL A 287 3.60 5.12 14.16
C VAL A 287 4.89 5.67 14.75
N THR A 288 5.74 6.25 13.92
CA THR A 288 6.97 6.93 14.35
C THR A 288 6.94 8.39 13.97
N ASN A 289 7.28 9.27 14.92
CA ASN A 289 7.53 10.67 14.62
C ASN A 289 8.85 10.82 13.85
N VAL A 290 8.79 11.42 12.66
CA VAL A 290 9.91 11.46 11.71
C VAL A 290 11.11 12.26 12.23
N ARG A 291 10.84 13.27 13.06
CA ARG A 291 11.86 14.17 13.63
C ARG A 291 12.54 13.56 14.85
N THR A 292 11.77 12.96 15.76
CA THR A 292 12.32 12.43 17.02
C THR A 292 12.71 10.96 16.95
N GLY A 293 12.23 10.22 15.95
CA GLY A 293 12.36 8.76 15.88
C GLY A 293 11.56 8.02 16.94
N GLN A 294 10.69 8.71 17.69
CA GLN A 294 9.88 8.11 18.74
C GLN A 294 8.76 7.26 18.12
N ARG A 295 8.85 5.95 18.33
CA ARG A 295 7.85 4.96 17.91
C ARG A 295 6.77 4.75 18.98
N ARG A 296 5.54 4.58 18.55
CA ARG A 296 4.37 4.15 19.34
C ARG A 296 3.68 2.99 18.65
N ILE A 297 3.32 1.95 19.40
CA ILE A 297 2.48 0.86 18.90
C ILE A 297 1.01 1.21 19.15
N LEU A 298 0.17 1.05 18.13
CA LEU A 298 -1.24 1.45 18.13
C LEU A 298 -2.21 0.26 18.16
N SER A 299 -1.75 -0.95 17.80
CA SER A 299 -2.55 -2.17 17.78
C SER A 299 -2.36 -3.04 19.03
N ALA A 300 -3.29 -3.96 19.29
CA ALA A 300 -3.13 -4.96 20.35
C ALA A 300 -1.93 -5.89 20.10
N GLU A 301 -1.52 -6.64 21.13
CA GLU A 301 -0.45 -7.65 21.03
C GLU A 301 -0.90 -8.93 20.32
N THR A 302 -2.18 -9.25 20.43
CA THR A 302 -2.77 -10.49 19.92
C THR A 302 -3.24 -10.37 18.47
N GLU A 303 -3.11 -9.21 17.84
CA GLU A 303 -3.59 -8.97 16.48
C GLU A 303 -2.44 -8.92 15.47
N SER A 304 -2.74 -9.35 14.24
CA SER A 304 -1.93 -9.06 13.07
C SER A 304 -2.55 -7.86 12.35
N ALA A 305 -1.75 -6.80 12.18
CA ALA A 305 -2.12 -5.56 11.52
C ALA A 305 -1.46 -5.46 10.14
N GLY A 306 -2.15 -4.83 9.18
CA GLY A 306 -1.69 -4.67 7.80
C GLY A 306 -2.18 -3.40 7.13
N ALA A 307 -1.43 -2.96 6.11
CA ALA A 307 -1.77 -1.93 5.14
C ALA A 307 -2.34 -0.64 5.77
N PRO A 308 -1.56 0.07 6.61
CA PRO A 308 -2.02 1.31 7.24
C PRO A 308 -2.37 2.39 6.20
N SER A 309 -3.48 3.08 6.43
CA SER A 309 -3.95 4.19 5.60
C SER A 309 -4.46 5.34 6.46
N TRP A 310 -3.80 6.49 6.34
CA TRP A 310 -4.14 7.70 7.11
C TRP A 310 -5.45 8.32 6.64
N SER A 311 -6.24 8.80 7.60
CA SER A 311 -7.35 9.71 7.31
C SER A 311 -6.82 11.01 6.68
N PRO A 312 -7.59 11.68 5.81
CA PRO A 312 -7.14 12.90 5.13
C PRO A 312 -6.76 14.07 6.06
N ASP A 313 -7.25 14.06 7.30
CA ASP A 313 -6.94 15.04 8.34
C ASP A 313 -5.78 14.61 9.26
N GLY A 314 -5.20 13.42 9.04
CA GLY A 314 -4.07 12.88 9.80
C GLY A 314 -4.40 12.44 11.22
N ARG A 315 -5.68 12.40 11.62
CA ARG A 315 -6.08 12.07 13.00
C ARG A 315 -6.22 10.57 13.26
N TYR A 316 -6.52 9.80 12.22
CA TYR A 316 -6.84 8.38 12.30
C TYR A 316 -6.05 7.56 11.29
N ILE A 317 -5.94 6.26 11.56
CA ILE A 317 -5.35 5.28 10.66
C ILE A 317 -6.34 4.13 10.51
N ALA A 318 -6.78 3.87 9.29
CA ALA A 318 -7.47 2.64 8.92
C ALA A 318 -6.43 1.55 8.63
N TYR A 319 -6.72 0.32 9.04
CA TYR A 319 -5.79 -0.80 8.89
C TYR A 319 -6.54 -2.14 8.90
N THR A 320 -5.97 -3.15 8.23
CA THR A 320 -6.43 -4.54 8.31
C THR A 320 -6.09 -5.08 9.70
N SER A 321 -7.00 -5.80 10.35
CA SER A 321 -6.73 -6.40 11.67
C SER A 321 -7.37 -7.77 11.83
N THR A 322 -6.61 -8.74 12.33
CA THR A 322 -7.10 -10.10 12.65
C THR A 322 -7.51 -10.27 14.12
N VAL A 323 -7.64 -9.18 14.87
CA VAL A 323 -7.92 -9.20 16.33
C VAL A 323 -9.18 -10.00 16.71
N ALA A 324 -10.10 -10.20 15.76
CA ALA A 324 -11.36 -10.89 15.96
C ALA A 324 -11.44 -12.26 15.26
N GLY A 325 -10.30 -12.82 14.87
CA GLY A 325 -10.22 -14.04 14.07
C GLY A 325 -9.93 -13.72 12.60
N GLU A 326 -10.97 -13.58 11.79
CA GLU A 326 -10.82 -13.17 10.38
C GLU A 326 -10.36 -11.71 10.26
N ALA A 327 -9.78 -11.36 9.11
CA ALA A 327 -9.30 -10.01 8.84
C ALA A 327 -10.49 -9.05 8.68
N ASP A 328 -10.56 -8.04 9.54
CA ASP A 328 -11.56 -6.96 9.54
C ASP A 328 -10.87 -5.62 9.21
N ILE A 329 -11.64 -4.60 8.79
CA ILE A 329 -11.13 -3.21 8.71
C ILE A 329 -11.38 -2.48 10.03
N ARG A 330 -10.29 -2.02 10.66
CA ARG A 330 -10.32 -1.22 11.89
C ARG A 330 -9.76 0.17 11.67
N VAL A 331 -10.12 1.06 12.57
CA VAL A 331 -9.61 2.42 12.68
C VAL A 331 -9.11 2.66 14.10
N VAL A 332 -8.01 3.40 14.23
CA VAL A 332 -7.48 3.86 15.52
C VAL A 332 -7.02 5.31 15.40
N ARG A 333 -7.05 6.08 16.48
CA ARG A 333 -6.42 7.40 16.50
C ARG A 333 -4.90 7.28 16.44
N VAL A 334 -4.25 8.29 15.86
CA VAL A 334 -2.78 8.36 15.80
C VAL A 334 -2.10 8.34 17.17
N ASP A 335 -2.78 8.80 18.22
CA ASP A 335 -2.27 8.74 19.59
C ASP A 335 -2.54 7.40 20.29
N GLY A 336 -3.15 6.42 19.61
CA GLY A 336 -3.43 5.08 20.15
C GLY A 336 -4.72 4.99 20.96
N GLY A 337 -5.46 6.09 21.13
CA GLY A 337 -6.81 6.07 21.69
C GLY A 337 -7.87 5.69 20.66
N GLY A 338 -9.11 5.48 21.11
CA GLY A 338 -10.30 5.44 20.25
C GLY A 338 -10.20 4.48 19.07
N ALA A 339 -10.18 3.18 19.33
CA ALA A 339 -10.15 2.14 18.31
C ALA A 339 -11.55 1.60 18.01
N ALA A 340 -11.86 1.36 16.75
CA ALA A 340 -13.17 0.92 16.27
C ALA A 340 -13.04 -0.09 15.12
N THR A 341 -13.94 -1.09 15.08
CA THR A 341 -14.15 -1.89 13.86
C THR A 341 -15.15 -1.16 12.96
N ILE A 342 -14.77 -0.93 11.70
CA ILE A 342 -15.59 -0.25 10.69
C ILE A 342 -16.32 -1.26 9.82
N VAL A 343 -15.62 -2.32 9.41
CA VAL A 343 -16.17 -3.39 8.59
C VAL A 343 -15.95 -4.71 9.30
N ARG A 344 -17.03 -5.50 9.37
CA ARG A 344 -17.00 -6.91 9.70
C ARG A 344 -17.96 -7.65 8.79
N ALA A 345 -17.45 -8.60 8.04
CA ALA A 345 -18.22 -9.49 7.18
C ALA A 345 -17.62 -10.90 7.25
N PRO A 346 -18.36 -11.94 6.81
CA PRO A 346 -17.74 -13.23 6.53
C PRO A 346 -16.64 -13.06 5.47
N GLY A 347 -15.52 -13.77 5.63
CA GLY A 347 -14.38 -13.66 4.73
C GLY A 347 -13.46 -12.49 5.07
N ALA A 348 -12.25 -12.50 4.49
CA ALA A 348 -11.24 -11.49 4.81
C ALA A 348 -11.57 -10.12 4.18
N ASP A 349 -11.48 -9.06 4.99
CA ASP A 349 -11.48 -7.66 4.56
C ASP A 349 -10.07 -7.06 4.76
N TRP A 350 -9.47 -6.52 3.69
CA TRP A 350 -8.05 -6.11 3.70
C TRP A 350 -7.72 -4.97 2.72
N LEU A 351 -6.49 -4.42 2.84
CA LEU A 351 -5.96 -3.31 2.03
C LEU A 351 -6.82 -2.03 2.08
N PRO A 352 -7.12 -1.47 3.27
CA PRO A 352 -7.90 -0.25 3.34
C PRO A 352 -7.17 0.94 2.71
N ARG A 353 -7.94 1.78 2.02
CA ARG A 353 -7.54 3.08 1.48
C ARG A 353 -8.55 4.11 1.96
N TRP A 354 -8.14 4.97 2.89
CA TRP A 354 -8.97 6.07 3.37
C TRP A 354 -8.94 7.23 2.37
N ILE A 355 -10.13 7.67 1.97
CA ILE A 355 -10.34 8.70 0.96
C ILE A 355 -11.26 9.79 1.50
N ARG A 356 -11.20 10.98 0.89
CA ARG A 356 -12.07 12.13 1.25
C ARG A 356 -13.54 11.90 0.93
#